data_AF-A0A3A9SFF6-F1
#
_entry.id   AF-A0A3A9SFF6-F1
#
_cell.length_a   1.000
_cell.length_b   1.000
_cell.length_c   1.000
_cell.angle_alpha   90.00
_cell.angle_beta   90.00
_cell.angle_gamma   90.00
#
_symmetry.space_group_name_H-M   'P 1'
#
loop_
_entity.id
_entity.type
_entity.pdbx_description
1 polymer ?
#
loop_
_entity_poly.entity_id
_entity_poly.type
_entity_poly.pdbx_seq_one_letter_code
_entity_poly.pdbx_strand_id
1 'polypeptide(L)' 'MNMNPMMILQLQQRLGLFQNDHPKVMPFLMAVGENAMQEGTVIAMKVTTAEGKTIESNIKINANDVETMKMLMDMGKQ' A
#
# COMPACT_ATOMS: atom_id res chain seq x y z
N MET A 1 -7.64 6.61 19.30
CA MET A 1 -8.77 6.72 18.34
C MET A 1 -9.86 5.79 18.82
N ASN A 2 -11.09 6.28 18.99
CA ASN A 2 -12.20 5.44 19.45
C ASN A 2 -12.75 4.66 18.24
N MET A 3 -12.12 3.54 17.90
CA MET A 3 -12.56 2.71 16.77
C MET A 3 -13.89 2.05 17.11
N ASN A 4 -14.96 2.46 16.44
CA ASN A 4 -16.28 1.86 16.56
C ASN A 4 -16.30 0.50 15.84
N PRO A 5 -16.70 -0.61 16.49
CA PRO A 5 -16.80 -1.93 15.87
C PRO A 5 -17.60 -1.96 14.55
N MET A 6 -18.64 -1.13 14.42
CA MET A 6 -19.42 -1.02 13.18
C MET A 6 -18.62 -0.41 12.03
N MET A 7 -17.73 0.55 12.32
CA MET A 7 -16.84 1.14 11.31
C MET A 7 -15.78 0.13 10.84
N ILE A 8 -15.29 -0.73 11.75
CA ILE A 8 -14.35 -1.80 11.41
C ILE A 8 -15.00 -2.80 10.45
N LEU A 9 -16.24 -3.23 10.75
CA LEU A 9 -16.97 -4.17 9.89
C LEU A 9 -17.24 -3.58 8.50
N GLN A 10 -17.63 -2.30 8.41
CA GLN A 10 -17.80 -1.61 7.14
C GLN A 10 -16.50 -1.51 6.35
N LEU A 11 -15.38 -1.21 7.03
CA LEU A 11 -14.07 -1.16 6.40
C LEU A 11 -13.68 -2.52 5.82
N GLN A 12 -13.87 -3.62 6.56
CA GLN A 12 -13.60 -4.98 6.07
C GLN A 12 -14.42 -5.32 4.82
N GLN A 13 -15.71 -4.98 4.79
CA GLN A 13 -16.54 -5.18 3.60
C GLN A 13 -16.02 -4.39 2.40
N ARG A 14 -15.64 -3.13 2.60
CA ARG A 14 -15.09 -2.28 1.54
C ARG A 14 -13.75 -2.78 1.03
N LEU A 15 -12.88 -3.28 1.91
CA LEU A 15 -11.62 -3.92 1.52
C LEU A 15 -11.85 -5.19 0.70
N GLY A 16 -12.84 -6.01 1.07
CA GLY A 16 -13.21 -7.20 0.31
C GLY A 16 -13.69 -6.88 -1.11
N LEU A 17 -14.53 -5.84 -1.27
CA LEU A 17 -14.95 -5.36 -2.59
C LEU A 17 -13.75 -4.85 -3.40
N PHE A 18 -12.88 -4.04 -2.79
CA PHE A 18 -11.68 -3.54 -3.46
C PHE A 18 -10.75 -4.67 -3.92
N GLN A 19 -10.58 -5.72 -3.11
CA GLN A 19 -9.80 -6.90 -3.49
C GLN A 19 -10.44 -7.66 -4.66
N ASN A 20 -11.78 -7.74 -4.71
CA ASN A 20 -12.49 -8.36 -5.82
C ASN A 20 -12.34 -7.55 -7.12
N ASP A 21 -12.48 -6.23 -7.04
CA ASP A 21 -12.34 -5.33 -8.19
C ASP A 21 -10.87 -5.21 -8.67
N HIS A 22 -9.92 -5.42 -7.76
CA HIS A 22 -8.48 -5.30 -8.00
C HIS A 22 -7.67 -6.49 -7.47
N PRO A 23 -7.85 -7.71 -8.03
CA PRO A 23 -7.31 -8.95 -7.48
C PRO A 23 -5.77 -8.99 -7.45
N LYS A 24 -5.10 -8.17 -8.26
CA LYS A 24 -3.63 -8.10 -8.34
C LYS A 24 -3.01 -7.08 -7.38
N VAL A 25 -3.78 -6.10 -6.90
CA VAL A 25 -3.23 -4.98 -6.12
C VAL A 25 -2.83 -5.43 -4.72
N MET A 26 -3.70 -6.18 -4.02
CA MET A 26 -3.38 -6.65 -2.66
C MET A 26 -2.17 -7.61 -2.64
N PRO A 27 -2.09 -8.65 -3.50
CA PRO A 27 -0.90 -9.49 -3.57
C PRO A 27 0.38 -8.74 -3.95
N PHE A 28 0.28 -7.75 -4.84
CA PHE A 28 1.41 -6.90 -5.19
C PHE A 28 1.94 -6.13 -3.97
N LEU A 29 1.07 -5.46 -3.21
CA LEU A 29 1.48 -4.73 -2.01
C LEU A 29 2.08 -5.65 -0.94
N MET A 30 1.52 -6.84 -0.73
CA MET A 30 2.07 -7.84 0.17
C MET A 30 3.48 -8.27 -0.26
N ALA A 31 3.65 -8.64 -1.54
CA ALA A 31 4.95 -9.07 -2.07
C ALA A 31 6.01 -7.95 -2.02
N VAL A 32 5.60 -6.71 -2.28
CA VAL A 32 6.47 -5.52 -2.15
C VAL A 32 6.92 -5.35 -0.70
N GLY A 33 5.98 -5.46 0.26
CA GLY A 33 6.30 -5.33 1.69
C GLY A 33 7.24 -6.42 2.21
N GLU A 34 7.03 -7.67 1.78
CA GLU A 34 7.84 -8.80 2.23
C GLU A 34 9.25 -8.83 1.63
N ASN A 35 9.40 -8.49 0.34
CA ASN A 35 10.61 -8.79 -0.42
C ASN A 35 11.31 -7.57 -1.03
N ALA A 36 10.61 -6.46 -1.24
CA ALA A 36 11.13 -5.33 -2.02
C ALA A 36 11.56 -4.12 -1.17
N MET A 37 11.31 -4.09 0.13
CA MET A 37 11.64 -2.94 0.99
C MET A 37 13.10 -2.93 1.45
N GLN A 38 14.02 -2.77 0.50
CA GLN A 38 15.47 -2.70 0.72
C GLN A 38 16.03 -1.39 0.16
N GLU A 39 17.19 -0.97 0.67
CA GLU A 39 17.89 0.21 0.16
C GLU A 39 18.22 0.04 -1.33
N GLY A 40 17.96 1.09 -2.11
CA GLY A 40 18.18 1.08 -3.55
C GLY A 40 16.97 0.59 -4.36
N THR A 41 15.93 0.02 -3.73
CA THR A 41 14.67 -0.27 -4.41
C THR A 41 14.07 0.99 -5.01
N VAL A 42 13.56 0.87 -6.24
CA VAL A 42 12.84 1.95 -6.91
C VAL A 42 11.36 1.58 -7.02
N ILE A 43 10.50 2.41 -6.45
CA ILE A 43 9.05 2.33 -6.60
C ILE A 43 8.65 3.35 -7.67
N ALA A 44 8.11 2.86 -8.78
CA ALA A 44 7.53 3.70 -9.83
C ALA A 44 6.01 3.60 -9.75
N MET A 45 5.34 4.73 -9.51
CA MET A 45 3.89 4.83 -9.50
C MET A 45 3.44 5.68 -10.68
N LYS A 46 2.48 5.14 -11.42
CA LYS A 46 1.76 5.83 -12.49
C LYS A 46 0.27 5.81 -12.17
N VAL A 47 -0.32 6.99 -12.10
CA VAL A 47 -1.76 7.17 -11.92
C VAL A 47 -2.29 7.86 -13.16
N THR A 48 -3.29 7.27 -13.80
CA THR A 48 -4.05 7.92 -14.86
C THR A 48 -5.43 8.28 -14.30
N THR A 49 -5.77 9.57 -14.29
CA THR A 49 -7.08 10.03 -13.83
C THR A 49 -8.18 9.62 -14.83
N ALA A 50 -9.44 9.67 -14.41
CA ALA A 50 -10.57 9.43 -15.30
C ALA A 50 -10.62 10.41 -16.48
N GLU A 51 -10.04 11.60 -16.34
CA GLU A 51 -9.90 12.62 -17.37
C GLU A 51 -8.73 12.35 -18.34
N GLY A 52 -7.99 11.26 -18.14
CA GLY A 52 -6.86 10.88 -18.98
C GLY A 52 -5.53 11.55 -18.63
N LYS A 53 -5.47 12.35 -17.55
CA LYS A 53 -4.21 12.95 -17.08
C LYS A 53 -3.36 11.90 -16.40
N THR A 54 -2.10 11.79 -16.81
CA THR A 54 -1.11 10.91 -16.18
C THR A 54 -0.28 11.68 -15.16
N ILE A 55 -0.14 11.11 -13.97
CA ILE A 55 0.71 11.58 -12.88
C ILE A 55 1.68 10.43 -12.57
N GLU A 56 2.97 10.68 -12.71
CA GLU A 56 4.03 9.68 -12.49
C GLU A 56 4.98 10.18 -11.41
N SER A 57 5.43 9.26 -10.56
CA SER A 57 6.44 9.52 -9.54
C SER A 57 7.32 8.29 -9.35
N ASN A 58 8.62 8.54 -9.18
CA ASN A 58 9.62 7.50 -8.91
C ASN A 58 10.29 7.82 -7.57
N ILE A 59 10.26 6.85 -6.66
CA ILE A 59 10.86 6.96 -5.33
C ILE A 59 11.95 5.91 -5.24
N LYS A 60 13.19 6.35 -5.02
CA LYS A 60 14.29 5.45 -4.68
C LYS A 60 14.44 5.41 -3.17
N ILE A 61 14.22 4.24 -2.59
CA ILE A 61 14.30 3.99 -1.16
C ILE A 61 15.75 4.15 -0.70
N ASN A 62 15.97 5.02 0.28
CA ASN A 62 17.26 5.16 0.97
C ASN A 62 17.25 4.41 2.32
N ALA A 63 18.41 4.28 2.96
CA ALA A 63 18.54 3.57 4.25
C ALA A 63 17.59 4.09 5.35
N ASN A 64 17.34 5.41 5.44
CA ASN A 64 16.44 5.99 6.45
C ASN A 64 14.97 5.65 6.17
N ASP A 65 14.60 5.53 4.90
CA ASP A 65 13.24 5.17 4.49
C ASP A 65 12.92 3.70 4.82
N VAL A 66 13.92 2.81 4.75
CA VAL A 66 13.76 1.37 5.05
C VAL A 66 13.28 1.17 6.49
N GLU A 67 13.86 1.90 7.46
CA GLU A 67 13.44 1.80 8.86
C GLU A 67 12.01 2.28 9.06
N THR A 68 11.66 3.40 8.44
CA THR A 68 10.29 3.97 8.47
C THR A 68 9.26 2.99 7.90
N MET A 69 9.59 2.37 6.76
CA MET A 69 8.71 1.41 6.09
C MET A 69 8.55 0.11 6.89
N LYS A 70 9.62 -0.39 7.51
CA LYS A 70 9.56 -1.56 8.41
C LYS A 70 8.63 -1.29 9.59
N MET A 71 8.75 -0.13 10.23
CA MET A 71 7.88 0.27 11.34
C MET A 71 6.39 0.31 10.91
N LEU A 72 6.08 0.88 9.74
CA LEU A 72 4.72 0.93 9.21
C LEU A 72 4.15 -0.47 8.90
N MET A 73 4.96 -1.38 8.35
CA MET A 73 4.53 -2.75 8.05
C MET A 73 4.28 -3.58 9.31
N ASP A 74 5.14 -3.45 10.32
CA ASP A 74 4.97 -4.18 11.58
C ASP A 74 3.73 -3.71 12.36
N MET A 75 3.37 -2.42 12.24
CA MET A 75 2.11 -1.90 12.80
C MET A 75 0.86 -2.49 12.10
N GLY A 76 0.97 -2.91 10.84
CA GLY A 76 -0.13 -3.51 10.07
C GLY A 76 -0.31 -5.02 10.28
N LYS A 77 0.61 -5.67 11.00
CA LYS A 77 0.56 -7.11 11.34
C LYS A 77 -0.12 -7.41 12.70
N GLN A 78 -0.68 -6.40 13.37
CA GLN A 78 -1.41 -6.55 14.63
C GLN A 78 -2.90 -6.83 14.41
#